data_AF-A0A7X5QA80-F1
#
_entry.id   AF-A0A7X5QA80-F1
#
_cell.length_a   1.000
_cell.length_b   1.000
_cell.length_c   1.000
_cell.angle_alpha   90.00
_cell.angle_beta   90.00
_cell.angle_gamma   90.00
#
_symmetry.space_group_name_H-M   'P 1'
#
loop_
_entity.id
_entity.type
_entity.pdbx_description
1 polymer ?
#
loop_
_entity_poly.entity_id
_entity_poly.type
_entity_poly.pdbx_seq_one_letter_code
_entity_poly.pdbx_strand_id
1 'polypeptide(L)'
;MNRIETSPTEFSQALQKSPIECDSQGNWFHENAFMRVVRRIFHLEDGVLAGVGQAFNQCLDRLEKIPVQFNADRNEWQVPNSQEYLDTAEIVKQVLERSSSQKVKKELNALKYRIVALRYRLEKDTIEEANKETVQKIERIANEWKSSQFIFDYKQLNLREQEFIKSACFHKLFAERVLEDTTLREEFLRWIIQDHNSPEVFIQYPGLQEKLVDSTLSPRTGFQGEKHLRIQKKENLKIVTLPFEGKKVSILDEEKEVHFSGNLTLTMKEIFAVFKARMKEIGELEYFQDGIRHFNPKRIYDFVDLEKEKWWEILPVLKEISVDEAQLRYDQPCDGKQWVIEVKASRDNSDFQVIGTHAYLEVAIPINDKYRIYTFGKFTETFPQKWYEYLDVFTNTFPAIVSYPDENIIYTNRQQIGYSALATPKEGGAFMASIKRNILDGKKGNLVFMVQNENCSKWALKKAQHYLDTKRMPDLFGMDFFDIEFSGFIGLLFSILKKMPYFLRWLIVTAVVIILGAWRGKEIKTKKKQKIRWISLLNDMPWTKGNQFIHPGNLFQRKEALLRNNAEINGVNLGTVQK
;
A
#
# COMPACT_ATOMS: atom_id res chain seq x y z
N MET A 1 20.79 10.06 34.49
CA MET A 1 20.94 10.20 33.03
C MET A 1 19.99 11.30 32.60
N ASN A 2 20.48 12.27 31.83
CA ASN A 2 19.66 13.39 31.37
C ASN A 2 19.01 12.99 30.05
N ARG A 3 17.73 13.33 29.86
CA ARG A 3 16.97 13.02 28.66
C ARG A 3 16.72 14.31 27.89
N ILE A 4 16.97 14.32 26.58
CA ILE A 4 16.85 15.53 25.74
C ILE A 4 15.46 16.16 25.90
N GLU A 5 14.42 15.32 25.94
CA GLU A 5 13.02 15.75 26.02
C GLU A 5 12.68 16.54 27.28
N THR A 6 13.31 16.22 28.41
CA THR A 6 13.00 16.86 29.70
C THR A 6 13.78 18.14 29.91
N SER A 7 14.85 18.36 29.15
CA SER A 7 15.79 19.47 29.36
C SER A 7 16.52 19.84 28.07
N PRO A 8 15.81 20.28 27.00
CA PRO A 8 16.43 20.62 25.71
C PRO A 8 17.47 21.73 25.87
N THR A 9 17.20 22.71 26.74
CA THR A 9 18.11 23.80 27.07
C THR A 9 19.42 23.31 27.73
N GLU A 10 19.36 22.36 28.67
CA GLU A 10 20.57 21.80 29.28
C GLU A 10 21.39 21.01 28.27
N PHE A 11 20.72 20.24 27.41
CA PHE A 11 21.35 19.49 26.34
C PHE A 11 22.08 20.43 25.37
N SER A 12 21.45 21.53 24.95
CA SER A 12 22.05 22.49 24.03
C SER A 12 23.28 23.19 24.63
N GLN A 13 23.21 23.59 25.90
CA GLN A 13 24.34 24.16 26.64
C GLN A 13 25.49 23.16 26.79
N ALA A 14 25.18 21.90 27.07
CA ALA A 14 26.19 20.87 27.21
C ALA A 14 26.88 20.58 25.87
N LEU A 15 26.12 20.59 24.76
CA LEU A 15 26.63 20.33 23.41
C LEU A 15 27.61 21.41 22.94
N GLN A 16 27.40 22.65 23.37
CA GLN A 16 28.33 23.76 23.11
C GLN A 16 29.62 23.68 23.93
N LYS A 17 29.55 23.11 25.16
CA LYS A 17 30.68 23.07 26.10
C LYS A 17 31.60 21.87 25.89
N SER A 18 31.06 20.73 25.45
CA SER A 18 31.82 19.48 25.39
C SER A 18 31.20 18.46 24.44
N PRO A 19 31.98 17.47 23.94
CA PRO A 19 31.43 16.35 23.20
C PRO A 19 30.41 15.55 24.02
N ILE A 20 29.25 15.30 23.40
CA ILE A 20 28.15 14.53 23.98
C ILE A 20 27.92 13.29 23.14
N GLU A 21 27.55 12.21 23.80
CA GLU A 21 27.00 11.01 23.17
C GLU A 21 25.53 10.84 23.56
N CYS A 22 24.75 10.35 22.59
CA CYS A 22 23.34 10.06 22.77
C CYS A 22 23.09 8.57 22.53
N ASP A 23 22.23 7.96 23.34
CA ASP A 23 21.72 6.63 23.07
C ASP A 23 20.46 6.66 22.18
N SER A 24 19.97 5.48 21.81
CA SER A 24 18.76 5.33 20.98
C SER A 24 17.45 5.71 21.67
N GLN A 25 17.48 5.98 22.98
CA GLN A 25 16.32 6.45 23.74
C GLN A 25 16.30 7.97 23.86
N GLY A 26 17.38 8.65 23.45
CA GLY A 26 17.56 10.10 23.60
C GLY A 26 18.06 10.50 24.98
N ASN A 27 18.68 9.58 25.72
CA ASN A 27 19.49 9.94 26.88
C ASN A 27 20.85 10.44 26.38
N TRP A 28 21.40 11.44 27.06
CA TRP A 28 22.69 12.02 26.71
C TRP A 28 23.64 12.03 27.90
N PHE A 29 24.94 11.94 27.59
CA PHE A 29 26.01 11.98 28.58
C PHE A 29 27.28 12.59 27.99
N HIS A 30 28.10 13.17 28.88
CA HIS A 30 29.42 13.68 28.50
C HIS A 30 30.33 12.53 28.12
N GLU A 31 31.02 12.67 26.99
CA GLU A 31 31.96 11.68 26.53
C GLU A 31 33.17 11.59 27.47
N ASN A 32 33.53 10.36 27.88
CA ASN A 32 34.74 10.08 28.65
C ASN A 32 35.99 10.53 27.87
N ALA A 33 36.93 11.21 28.53
CA ALA A 33 38.18 11.68 27.94
C ALA A 33 38.97 10.56 27.21
N PHE A 34 38.97 9.33 27.75
CA PHE A 34 39.60 8.17 27.10
C PHE A 34 38.91 7.81 25.78
N MET A 35 37.57 7.74 25.79
CA MET A 35 36.78 7.43 24.58
C MET A 35 36.96 8.49 23.50
N ARG A 36 37.09 9.75 23.89
CA ARG A 36 37.38 10.85 22.95
C ARG A 36 38.69 10.65 22.20
N VAL A 37 39.75 10.24 22.92
CA VAL A 37 41.05 9.94 22.31
C VAL A 37 40.93 8.75 21.35
N VAL A 38 40.26 7.68 21.79
CA VAL A 38 40.01 6.49 20.96
C VAL A 38 39.27 6.87 19.68
N ARG A 39 38.16 7.61 19.76
CA ARG A 39 37.38 7.99 18.58
C ARG A 39 38.14 8.91 17.63
N ARG A 40 38.94 9.83 18.15
CA ARG A 40 39.80 10.68 17.31
C ARG A 40 40.85 9.87 16.56
N ILE A 41 41.42 8.84 17.19
CA ILE A 41 42.39 7.93 16.56
C ILE A 41 41.71 7.08 15.47
N PHE A 42 40.48 6.61 15.70
CA PHE A 42 39.75 5.76 14.77
C PHE A 42 38.81 6.52 13.82
N HIS A 43 38.84 7.85 13.80
CA HIS A 43 37.94 8.71 13.01
C HIS A 43 36.44 8.40 13.19
N LEU A 44 36.01 8.11 14.42
CA LEU A 44 34.63 7.72 14.75
C LEU A 44 33.73 8.91 15.13
N GLU A 45 34.22 10.15 14.98
CA GLU A 45 33.52 11.38 15.37
C GLU A 45 32.19 11.55 14.62
N ASP A 46 32.16 11.20 13.33
CA ASP A 46 30.95 11.25 12.51
C ASP A 46 29.84 10.32 13.02
N GLY A 47 30.22 9.19 13.63
CA GLY A 47 29.28 8.25 14.23
C GLY A 47 28.54 8.87 15.41
N VAL A 48 29.25 9.64 16.23
CA VAL A 48 28.72 10.36 17.39
C VAL A 48 27.83 11.50 16.95
N LEU A 49 28.29 12.32 16.00
CA LEU A 49 27.50 13.43 15.46
C LEU A 49 26.20 12.93 14.82
N ALA A 50 26.25 11.85 14.05
CA ALA A 50 25.04 11.23 13.52
C ALA A 50 24.12 10.72 14.63
N GLY A 51 24.67 10.15 15.72
CA GLY A 51 23.88 9.75 16.89
C GLY A 51 23.19 10.93 17.59
N VAL A 52 23.86 12.07 17.70
CA VAL A 52 23.29 13.32 18.22
C VAL A 52 22.13 13.81 17.34
N GLY A 53 22.34 13.86 16.03
CA GLY A 53 21.30 14.25 15.07
C GLY A 53 20.09 13.32 15.11
N GLN A 54 20.32 12.01 15.10
CA GLN A 54 19.28 10.99 15.19
C GLN A 54 18.46 11.11 16.49
N ALA A 55 19.13 11.24 17.64
CA ALA A 55 18.46 11.36 18.93
C ALA A 55 17.60 12.63 19.03
N PHE A 56 18.07 13.74 18.46
CA PHE A 56 17.31 14.98 18.44
C PHE A 56 16.14 14.95 17.44
N ASN A 57 16.31 14.33 16.27
CA ASN A 57 15.23 14.07 15.32
C ASN A 57 14.10 13.26 15.98
N GLN A 58 14.43 12.18 16.71
CA GLN A 58 13.46 11.40 17.47
C GLN A 58 12.77 12.20 18.58
N CYS A 59 13.47 13.17 19.18
CA CYS A 59 12.88 14.08 20.15
C CYS A 59 11.79 14.95 19.50
N LEU A 60 12.03 15.47 18.29
CA LEU A 60 11.04 16.23 17.54
C LEU A 60 9.85 15.34 17.10
N ASP A 61 10.11 14.10 16.71
CA ASP A 61 9.04 13.14 16.37
C ASP A 61 8.16 12.80 17.58
N ARG A 62 8.73 12.74 18.79
CA ARG A 62 7.95 12.56 20.02
C ARG A 62 7.13 13.81 20.38
N LEU A 63 7.63 15.00 20.06
CA LEU A 63 6.88 16.26 20.21
C LEU A 63 5.64 16.31 19.30
N GLU A 64 5.64 15.60 18.15
CA GLU A 64 4.46 15.48 17.27
C GLU A 64 3.26 14.82 17.95
N LYS A 65 3.49 13.99 18.97
CA LYS A 65 2.43 13.29 19.71
C LYS A 65 1.59 14.22 20.60
N ILE A 66 2.08 15.44 20.87
CA ILE A 66 1.46 16.41 21.78
C ILE A 66 0.68 17.45 20.95
N PRO A 67 -0.66 17.54 21.04
CA PRO A 67 -1.43 18.55 20.29
C PRO A 67 -0.91 19.98 20.51
N VAL A 68 -0.88 20.78 19.44
CA VAL A 68 -0.36 22.16 19.47
C VAL A 68 -1.51 23.15 19.57
N GLN A 69 -1.38 24.19 20.39
CA GLN A 69 -2.35 25.27 20.43
C GLN A 69 -2.21 26.17 19.19
N PHE A 70 -3.33 26.52 18.54
CA PHE A 70 -3.36 27.47 17.42
C PHE A 70 -4.13 28.74 17.83
N ASN A 71 -3.75 29.91 17.30
CA ASN A 71 -4.41 31.21 17.54
C ASN A 71 -4.54 31.69 19.01
N ALA A 72 -3.73 31.21 19.95
CA ALA A 72 -3.68 31.85 21.27
C ALA A 72 -2.73 33.05 21.18
N ASP A 73 -3.23 34.27 21.40
CA ASP A 73 -2.44 35.51 21.55
C ASP A 73 -1.34 35.44 22.65
N ARG A 74 -1.16 34.29 23.30
CA ARG A 74 -0.03 33.95 24.16
C ARG A 74 0.28 32.45 24.05
N ASN A 75 1.35 32.11 23.33
CA ASN A 75 2.04 30.80 23.43
C ASN A 75 2.65 30.53 24.84
N GLU A 76 2.36 31.36 25.85
CA GLU A 76 2.91 31.30 27.21
C GLU A 76 2.57 29.99 27.96
N TRP A 77 1.58 29.22 27.51
CA TRP A 77 1.10 28.01 28.18
C TRP A 77 1.29 26.71 27.40
N GLN A 78 1.99 26.73 26.25
CA GLN A 78 2.24 25.53 25.48
C GLN A 78 3.28 24.66 26.20
N VAL A 79 2.83 23.54 26.77
CA VAL A 79 3.69 22.53 27.39
C VAL A 79 3.84 21.35 26.42
N PRO A 80 5.08 21.01 26.00
CA PRO A 80 6.35 21.61 26.40
C PRO A 80 6.69 22.88 25.58
N ASN A 81 7.60 23.71 26.11
CA ASN A 81 7.99 25.00 25.50
C ASN A 81 8.62 24.78 24.12
N SER A 82 7.82 24.96 23.07
CA SER A 82 8.23 24.64 21.70
C SER A 82 9.31 25.60 21.16
N GLN A 83 9.53 26.76 21.80
CA GLN A 83 10.64 27.65 21.44
C GLN A 83 12.00 27.04 21.84
N GLU A 84 12.10 26.42 23.01
CA GLU A 84 13.35 25.79 23.47
C GLU A 84 13.82 24.67 22.53
N TYR A 85 12.88 23.91 21.95
CA TYR A 85 13.22 22.90 20.95
C TYR A 85 13.73 23.51 19.65
N LEU A 86 13.16 24.62 19.18
CA LEU A 86 13.64 25.32 17.99
C LEU A 86 15.05 25.90 18.21
N ASP A 87 15.29 26.52 19.36
CA ASP A 87 16.59 27.09 19.70
C ASP A 87 17.66 25.99 19.81
N THR A 88 17.30 24.87 20.45
CA THR A 88 18.16 23.69 20.54
C THR A 88 18.41 23.07 19.16
N ALA A 89 17.40 23.03 18.30
CA ALA A 89 17.52 22.49 16.94
C ALA A 89 18.54 23.27 16.10
N GLU A 90 18.56 24.60 16.21
CA GLU A 90 19.56 25.42 15.52
C GLU A 90 20.99 25.17 16.03
N ILE A 91 21.18 24.94 17.33
CA ILE A 91 22.48 24.56 17.89
C ILE A 91 22.92 23.18 17.36
N VAL A 92 22.02 22.19 17.36
CA VAL A 92 22.31 20.86 16.81
C VAL A 92 22.65 20.96 15.32
N LYS A 93 21.88 21.72 14.55
CA LYS A 93 22.13 21.98 13.12
C LYS A 93 23.53 22.56 12.89
N GLN A 94 23.93 23.59 13.63
CA GLN A 94 25.27 24.18 13.54
C GLN A 94 26.40 23.18 13.86
N VAL A 95 26.15 22.25 14.80
CA VAL A 95 27.10 21.20 15.16
C VAL A 95 27.23 20.17 14.03
N LEU A 96 26.12 19.74 13.44
CA LEU A 96 26.11 18.77 12.34
C LEU A 96 26.70 19.35 11.04
N GLU A 97 26.52 20.65 10.77
CA GLU A 97 27.08 21.36 9.60
C GLU A 97 28.62 21.36 9.54
N ARG A 98 29.29 21.03 10.64
CA ARG A 98 30.76 20.93 10.70
C ARG A 98 31.31 19.66 10.05
N SER A 99 30.47 18.65 9.83
CA SER A 99 30.88 17.39 9.19
C SER A 99 30.41 17.32 7.74
N SER A 100 31.27 16.80 6.88
CA SER A 100 30.96 16.53 5.47
C SER A 100 30.45 15.10 5.22
N SER A 101 30.40 14.27 6.26
CA SER A 101 30.03 12.86 6.22
C SER A 101 28.61 12.64 5.72
N GLN A 102 28.42 11.64 4.86
CA GLN A 102 27.10 11.35 4.29
C GLN A 102 26.09 10.94 5.37
N LYS A 103 26.55 10.23 6.41
CA LYS A 103 25.69 9.83 7.54
C LYS A 103 25.21 11.06 8.31
N VAL A 104 26.10 12.01 8.60
CA VAL A 104 25.76 13.26 9.30
C VAL A 104 24.86 14.15 8.45
N LYS A 105 25.14 14.26 7.13
CA LYS A 105 24.30 15.01 6.18
C LYS A 105 22.86 14.49 6.12
N LYS A 106 22.68 13.16 6.19
CA LYS A 106 21.33 12.56 6.24
C LYS A 106 20.56 13.06 7.48
N GLU A 107 21.18 13.00 8.65
CA GLU A 107 20.55 13.46 9.90
C GLU A 107 20.31 14.98 9.92
N LEU A 108 21.25 15.76 9.36
CA LEU A 108 21.12 17.20 9.19
C LEU A 108 19.93 17.58 8.30
N ASN A 109 19.75 16.88 7.17
CA ASN A 109 18.62 17.12 6.27
C ASN A 109 17.28 16.77 6.91
N ALA A 110 17.22 15.64 7.62
CA ALA A 110 16.06 15.24 8.41
C ALA A 110 15.73 16.29 9.49
N LEU A 111 16.75 16.84 10.16
CA LEU A 111 16.60 17.91 11.15
C LEU A 111 16.07 19.20 10.52
N LYS A 112 16.64 19.63 9.39
CA LYS A 112 16.18 20.83 8.66
C LYS A 112 14.69 20.72 8.30
N TYR A 113 14.26 19.55 7.84
CA TYR A 113 12.85 19.30 7.54
C TYR A 113 11.98 19.34 8.81
N ARG A 114 12.37 18.68 9.90
CA ARG A 114 11.62 18.68 11.16
C ARG A 114 11.52 20.08 11.81
N ILE A 115 12.54 20.93 11.64
CA ILE A 115 12.49 22.35 12.06
C ILE A 115 11.39 23.08 11.27
N VAL A 116 11.36 22.93 9.94
CA VAL A 116 10.34 23.54 9.07
C VAL A 116 8.95 23.03 9.45
N ALA A 117 8.81 21.72 9.68
CA ALA A 117 7.55 21.10 10.10
C ALA A 117 7.04 21.69 11.41
N LEU A 118 7.90 21.80 12.43
CA LEU A 118 7.54 22.36 13.73
C LEU A 118 7.12 23.84 13.61
N ARG A 119 7.80 24.64 12.80
CA ARG A 119 7.42 26.05 12.57
C ARG A 119 6.03 26.20 11.96
N TYR A 120 5.70 25.43 10.93
CA TYR A 120 4.35 25.44 10.33
C TYR A 120 3.28 24.87 11.26
N ARG A 121 3.64 23.87 12.05
CA ARG A 121 2.74 23.30 13.06
C ARG A 121 2.34 24.34 14.11
N LEU A 122 3.29 25.16 14.54
CA LEU A 122 3.13 26.28 15.48
C LEU A 122 2.57 27.58 14.84
N GLU A 123 2.32 27.59 13.53
CA GLU A 123 1.85 28.76 12.78
C GLU A 123 2.79 29.98 12.92
N LYS A 124 4.08 29.74 13.14
CA LYS A 124 5.12 30.78 13.23
C LYS A 124 5.52 31.35 11.87
N ASP A 125 5.39 30.54 10.82
CA ASP A 125 5.60 30.94 9.44
C ASP A 125 4.24 31.02 8.74
N THR A 126 4.01 32.12 8.02
CA THR A 126 2.77 32.37 7.29
C THR A 126 2.64 31.47 6.07
N ILE A 127 1.44 30.95 5.86
CA ILE A 127 1.04 30.34 4.59
C ILE A 127 0.86 31.49 3.61
N GLU A 128 1.79 31.62 2.67
CA GLU A 128 1.85 32.74 1.72
C GLU A 128 1.50 32.27 0.31
N GLU A 129 1.03 33.20 -0.54
CA GLU A 129 0.71 32.88 -1.93
C GLU A 129 1.87 32.15 -2.61
N ALA A 130 1.56 31.00 -3.21
CA ALA A 130 2.53 30.15 -3.86
C ALA A 130 3.22 30.90 -5.01
N ASN A 131 4.55 30.96 -4.97
CA ASN A 131 5.33 31.52 -6.07
C ASN A 131 5.11 30.67 -7.33
N LYS A 132 4.57 31.28 -8.40
CA LYS A 132 4.28 30.59 -9.67
C LYS A 132 5.49 29.85 -10.25
N GLU A 133 6.69 30.43 -10.14
CA GLU A 133 7.93 29.81 -10.64
C GLU A 133 8.29 28.57 -9.83
N THR A 134 8.09 28.61 -8.51
CA THR A 134 8.34 27.45 -7.63
C THR A 134 7.35 26.32 -7.92
N VAL A 135 6.08 26.65 -8.09
CA VAL A 135 5.03 25.69 -8.49
C VAL A 135 5.41 25.01 -9.80
N GLN A 136 5.72 25.80 -10.85
CA GLN A 136 6.10 25.26 -12.17
C GLN A 136 7.35 24.38 -12.11
N LYS A 137 8.36 24.75 -11.30
CA LYS A 137 9.56 23.93 -11.10
C LYS A 137 9.23 22.59 -10.48
N ILE A 138 8.42 22.57 -9.42
CA ILE A 138 8.02 21.32 -8.75
C ILE A 138 7.10 20.48 -9.65
N GLU A 139 6.15 21.09 -10.36
CA GLU A 139 5.29 20.40 -11.34
C GLU A 139 6.10 19.74 -12.45
N ARG A 140 7.14 20.39 -12.97
CA ARG A 140 8.03 19.79 -13.96
C ARG A 140 8.74 18.56 -13.40
N ILE A 141 9.32 18.66 -12.20
CA ILE A 141 10.01 17.53 -11.56
C ILE A 141 9.02 16.40 -11.25
N ALA A 142 7.82 16.73 -10.81
CA ALA A 142 6.77 15.76 -10.52
C ALA A 142 6.28 15.04 -11.78
N ASN A 143 6.12 15.74 -12.90
CA ASN A 143 5.81 15.12 -14.20
C ASN A 143 6.94 14.20 -14.67
N GLU A 144 8.20 14.65 -14.61
CA GLU A 144 9.37 13.82 -14.95
C GLU A 144 9.42 12.55 -14.08
N TRP A 145 9.27 12.71 -12.77
CA TRP A 145 9.21 11.62 -11.82
C TRP A 145 8.08 10.64 -12.16
N LYS A 146 6.83 11.11 -12.28
CA LYS A 146 5.66 10.28 -12.59
C LYS A 146 5.81 9.54 -13.92
N SER A 147 6.36 10.21 -14.93
CA SER A 147 6.62 9.62 -16.24
C SER A 147 7.62 8.46 -16.20
N SER A 148 8.60 8.53 -15.28
CA SER A 148 9.61 7.50 -15.08
C SER A 148 9.12 6.29 -14.26
N GLN A 149 8.04 6.44 -13.50
CA GLN A 149 7.52 5.35 -12.67
C GLN A 149 6.74 4.34 -13.53
N PHE A 150 7.04 3.05 -13.39
CA PHE A 150 6.37 1.99 -14.15
C PHE A 150 4.90 1.77 -13.73
N ILE A 151 4.56 2.10 -12.48
CA ILE A 151 3.26 1.82 -11.86
C ILE A 151 2.09 2.63 -12.45
N PHE A 152 2.35 3.79 -13.07
CA PHE A 152 1.30 4.64 -13.61
C PHE A 152 1.04 4.35 -15.09
N ASP A 153 -0.23 4.16 -15.45
CA ASP A 153 -0.64 4.09 -16.85
C ASP A 153 -0.68 5.50 -17.46
N TYR A 154 -1.27 6.45 -16.74
CA TYR A 154 -1.29 7.87 -17.13
C TYR A 154 -0.05 8.59 -16.59
N LYS A 155 0.82 9.03 -17.50
CA LYS A 155 2.15 9.58 -17.17
C LYS A 155 2.17 11.06 -16.81
N GLN A 156 1.09 11.80 -17.06
CA GLN A 156 0.99 13.22 -16.75
C GLN A 156 0.32 13.45 -15.39
N LEU A 157 0.54 14.63 -14.80
CA LEU A 157 -0.16 15.03 -13.58
C LEU A 157 -1.65 15.31 -13.87
N ASN A 158 -2.53 14.79 -13.02
CA ASN A 158 -3.95 15.17 -13.03
C ASN A 158 -4.20 16.45 -12.21
N LEU A 159 -5.40 17.02 -12.31
CA LEU A 159 -5.77 18.26 -11.63
C LEU A 159 -5.56 18.20 -10.11
N ARG A 160 -5.88 17.06 -9.48
CA ARG A 160 -5.73 16.88 -8.04
C ARG A 160 -4.26 16.87 -7.61
N GLU A 161 -3.39 16.22 -8.38
CA GLU A 161 -1.95 16.20 -8.12
C GLU A 161 -1.33 17.59 -8.30
N GLN A 162 -1.79 18.36 -9.29
CA GLN A 162 -1.40 19.77 -9.46
C GLN A 162 -1.86 20.63 -8.28
N GLU A 163 -3.10 20.43 -7.81
CA GLU A 163 -3.63 21.10 -6.62
C GLU A 163 -2.81 20.76 -5.36
N PHE A 164 -2.35 19.53 -5.20
CA PHE A 164 -1.44 19.14 -4.11
C PHE A 164 -0.09 19.82 -4.17
N ILE A 165 0.51 19.88 -5.35
CA ILE A 165 1.78 20.58 -5.54
C ILE A 165 1.60 22.07 -5.23
N LYS A 166 0.55 22.69 -5.75
CA LYS A 166 0.20 24.08 -5.46
C LYS A 166 -0.04 24.31 -3.96
N SER A 167 -0.76 23.40 -3.31
CA SER A 167 -1.04 23.43 -1.87
C SER A 167 0.25 23.38 -1.03
N ALA A 168 1.18 22.49 -1.40
CA ALA A 168 2.48 22.41 -0.75
C ALA A 168 3.32 23.68 -0.97
N CYS A 169 3.24 24.31 -2.15
CA CYS A 169 3.97 25.54 -2.46
C CYS A 169 3.52 26.77 -1.68
N PHE A 170 2.36 26.75 -1.00
CA PHE A 170 2.05 27.82 -0.02
C PHE A 170 2.95 27.74 1.24
N HIS A 171 3.62 26.60 1.45
CA HIS A 171 4.62 26.39 2.50
C HIS A 171 6.02 26.63 1.92
N LYS A 172 6.40 27.91 1.74
CA LYS A 172 7.64 28.32 1.05
C LYS A 172 8.91 27.60 1.51
N LEU A 173 9.17 27.56 2.82
CA LEU A 173 10.35 26.89 3.37
C LEU A 173 10.35 25.39 3.05
N PHE A 174 9.18 24.74 3.05
CA PHE A 174 9.08 23.34 2.65
C PHE A 174 9.33 23.17 1.15
N ALA A 175 8.74 24.02 0.30
CA ALA A 175 8.91 23.95 -1.14
C ALA A 175 10.38 24.14 -1.56
N GLU A 176 11.11 25.06 -0.92
CA GLU A 176 12.55 25.23 -1.09
C GLU A 176 13.32 23.94 -0.72
N ARG A 177 12.97 23.31 0.41
CA ARG A 177 13.58 22.05 0.83
C ARG A 177 13.31 20.90 -0.14
N VAL A 178 12.11 20.81 -0.72
CA VAL A 178 11.78 19.81 -1.76
C VAL A 178 12.64 20.02 -3.02
N LEU A 179 12.99 21.26 -3.37
CA LEU A 179 13.88 21.53 -4.50
C LEU A 179 15.35 21.18 -4.20
N GLU A 180 15.79 21.34 -2.95
CA GLU A 180 17.17 21.08 -2.51
C GLU A 180 17.45 19.60 -2.20
N ASP A 181 16.53 18.90 -1.55
CA ASP A 181 16.71 17.55 -1.01
C ASP A 181 16.00 16.51 -1.88
N THR A 182 16.79 15.74 -2.62
CA THR A 182 16.31 14.69 -3.52
C THR A 182 15.58 13.55 -2.80
N THR A 183 15.95 13.25 -1.55
CA THR A 183 15.33 12.18 -0.76
C THR A 183 13.96 12.62 -0.27
N LEU A 184 13.88 13.82 0.33
CA LEU A 184 12.62 14.42 0.74
C LEU A 184 11.66 14.57 -0.44
N ARG A 185 12.18 14.97 -1.60
CA ARG A 185 11.40 15.09 -2.84
C ARG A 185 10.81 13.76 -3.28
N GLU A 186 11.60 12.69 -3.29
CA GLU A 186 11.12 11.35 -3.63
C GLU A 186 10.00 10.89 -2.68
N GLU A 187 10.20 11.06 -1.38
CA GLU A 187 9.22 10.73 -0.34
C GLU A 187 7.93 11.55 -0.49
N PHE A 188 8.05 12.85 -0.74
CA PHE A 188 6.92 13.75 -0.95
C PHE A 188 6.11 13.36 -2.20
N LEU A 189 6.77 13.11 -3.33
CA LEU A 189 6.09 12.73 -4.57
C LEU A 189 5.38 11.39 -4.44
N ARG A 190 5.98 10.40 -3.75
CA ARG A 190 5.27 9.15 -3.39
C ARG A 190 4.04 9.44 -2.55
N TRP A 191 4.14 10.28 -1.54
CA TRP A 191 3.02 10.60 -0.65
C TRP A 191 1.84 11.25 -1.39
N ILE A 192 2.09 12.28 -2.21
CA ILE A 192 1.02 13.05 -2.85
C ILE A 192 0.54 12.48 -4.20
N ILE A 193 1.42 11.85 -4.98
CA ILE A 193 1.07 11.34 -6.32
C ILE A 193 0.75 9.85 -6.28
N GLN A 194 1.60 9.02 -5.66
CA GLN A 194 1.36 7.58 -5.61
C GLN A 194 0.31 7.22 -4.56
N ASP A 195 0.43 7.78 -3.36
CA ASP A 195 -0.48 7.50 -2.25
C ASP A 195 -1.64 8.49 -2.15
N HIS A 196 -1.71 9.53 -2.99
CA HIS A 196 -2.84 10.48 -3.03
C HIS A 196 -3.24 11.11 -1.68
N ASN A 197 -2.28 11.23 -0.75
CA ASN A 197 -2.50 11.81 0.56
C ASN A 197 -2.34 13.33 0.54
N SER A 198 -2.95 14.00 1.52
CA SER A 198 -2.84 15.45 1.68
C SER A 198 -1.39 15.88 1.95
N PRO A 199 -0.88 16.95 1.31
CA PRO A 199 0.45 17.47 1.57
C PRO A 199 0.61 18.00 3.01
N GLU A 200 -0.46 18.46 3.66
CA GLU A 200 -0.34 19.14 4.96
C GLU A 200 0.21 18.24 6.08
N VAL A 201 -0.26 16.98 6.14
CA VAL A 201 0.22 16.03 7.15
C VAL A 201 1.68 15.67 6.92
N PHE A 202 2.08 15.52 5.66
CA PHE A 202 3.49 15.35 5.31
C PHE A 202 4.31 16.54 5.81
N ILE A 203 3.92 17.77 5.48
CA ILE A 203 4.69 18.97 5.80
C ILE A 203 4.83 19.18 7.31
N GLN A 204 3.77 18.93 8.09
CA GLN A 204 3.71 19.35 9.50
C GLN A 204 3.95 18.23 10.52
N TYR A 205 3.89 16.96 10.11
CA TYR A 205 4.02 15.79 10.98
C TYR A 205 4.90 14.70 10.33
N PRO A 206 6.19 14.96 10.03
CA PRO A 206 7.07 13.98 9.41
C PRO A 206 7.20 12.67 10.19
N GLY A 207 7.32 12.71 11.53
CA GLY A 207 7.42 11.50 12.35
C GLY A 207 6.16 10.63 12.26
N LEU A 208 4.98 11.24 12.29
CA LEU A 208 3.70 10.54 12.08
C LEU A 208 3.56 10.02 10.64
N GLN A 209 4.01 10.79 9.66
CA GLN A 209 3.99 10.41 8.24
C GLN A 209 4.84 9.16 8.01
N GLU A 210 6.08 9.13 8.52
CA GLU A 210 6.94 7.96 8.48
C GLU A 210 6.23 6.76 9.10
N LYS A 211 5.58 6.94 10.24
CA LYS A 211 4.81 5.88 10.92
C LYS A 211 3.62 5.37 10.09
N LEU A 212 2.91 6.24 9.38
CA LEU A 212 1.80 5.87 8.50
C LEU A 212 2.27 5.07 7.29
N VAL A 213 3.45 5.40 6.74
CA VAL A 213 4.10 4.60 5.68
C VAL A 213 4.56 3.25 6.22
N ASP A 214 5.26 3.25 7.35
CA ASP A 214 5.77 2.05 8.02
C ASP A 214 4.69 1.04 8.40
N SER A 215 3.51 1.55 8.76
CA SER A 215 2.34 0.74 9.08
C SER A 215 1.50 0.39 7.85
N THR A 216 1.88 0.78 6.63
CA THR A 216 1.09 0.57 5.39
C THR A 216 -0.31 1.20 5.42
N LEU A 217 -0.50 2.22 6.27
CA LEU A 217 -1.74 3.00 6.32
C LEU A 217 -1.77 4.12 5.28
N SER A 218 -0.62 4.66 4.87
CA SER A 218 -0.50 5.68 3.82
C SER A 218 -1.32 5.36 2.55
N PRO A 219 -1.16 4.19 1.90
CA PRO A 219 -1.95 3.87 0.72
C PRO A 219 -3.45 3.67 1.01
N ARG A 220 -3.81 3.23 2.24
CA ARG A 220 -5.21 3.02 2.67
C ARG A 220 -5.94 4.34 2.86
N THR A 221 -5.30 5.30 3.50
CA THR A 221 -5.86 6.64 3.68
C THR A 221 -5.98 7.33 2.33
N GLY A 222 -4.96 7.17 1.49
CA GLY A 222 -4.91 7.62 0.11
C GLY A 222 -6.04 7.15 -0.78
N PHE A 223 -6.34 5.85 -0.72
CA PHE A 223 -7.38 5.21 -1.49
C PHE A 223 -8.78 5.81 -1.25
N GLN A 224 -9.06 6.25 -0.01
CA GLN A 224 -10.31 6.94 0.35
C GLN A 224 -10.27 8.46 0.08
N GLY A 225 -9.08 9.00 -0.20
CA GLY A 225 -8.84 10.42 -0.45
C GLY A 225 -8.60 11.25 0.82
N GLU A 226 -8.32 12.54 0.62
CA GLU A 226 -7.87 13.48 1.67
C GLU A 226 -8.85 13.67 2.83
N LYS A 227 -10.13 13.30 2.65
CA LYS A 227 -11.15 13.55 3.67
C LYS A 227 -10.90 12.78 4.96
N HIS A 228 -10.14 11.68 4.89
CA HIS A 228 -9.89 10.81 6.03
C HIS A 228 -8.71 11.29 6.88
N LEU A 229 -7.52 11.39 6.27
CA LEU A 229 -6.30 11.82 6.93
C LEU A 229 -6.15 13.33 6.79
N ARG A 230 -6.39 14.05 7.89
CA ARG A 230 -6.34 15.52 7.89
C ARG A 230 -5.95 16.08 9.23
N ILE A 231 -5.42 17.29 9.20
CA ILE A 231 -5.22 18.13 10.37
C ILE A 231 -6.57 18.79 10.70
N GLN A 232 -6.98 18.73 11.97
CA GLN A 232 -8.17 19.41 12.48
C GLN A 232 -7.80 20.38 13.59
N LYS A 233 -8.44 21.53 13.55
CA LYS A 233 -8.42 22.57 14.58
C LYS A 233 -9.65 22.37 15.47
N LYS A 234 -9.48 21.81 16.66
CA LYS A 234 -10.56 21.51 17.62
C LYS A 234 -10.18 22.03 19.00
N GLU A 235 -11.06 22.79 19.65
CA GLU A 235 -10.84 23.28 21.03
C GLU A 235 -9.49 24.00 21.18
N ASN A 236 -9.14 24.85 20.20
CA ASN A 236 -7.84 25.53 20.08
C ASN A 236 -6.62 24.61 19.92
N LEU A 237 -6.81 23.30 19.75
CA LEU A 237 -5.75 22.33 19.49
C LEU A 237 -5.73 21.87 18.03
N LYS A 238 -4.52 21.69 17.52
CA LYS A 238 -4.23 21.12 16.21
C LYS A 238 -3.93 19.63 16.40
N ILE A 239 -4.79 18.80 15.85
CA ILE A 239 -4.72 17.34 15.94
C ILE A 239 -4.73 16.71 14.56
N VAL A 240 -4.06 15.57 14.39
CA VAL A 240 -4.22 14.73 13.19
C VAL A 240 -5.23 13.65 13.50
N THR A 241 -6.19 13.44 12.60
CA THR A 241 -7.28 12.48 12.82
C THR A 241 -7.40 11.46 11.69
N LEU A 242 -7.86 10.26 12.04
CA LEU A 242 -8.40 9.27 11.11
C LEU A 242 -9.83 8.87 11.52
N PRO A 243 -10.63 8.37 10.58
CA PRO A 243 -11.92 7.77 10.91
C PRO A 243 -11.74 6.32 11.42
N PHE A 244 -12.53 5.97 12.43
CA PHE A 244 -12.65 4.65 13.05
C PHE A 244 -14.14 4.36 13.20
N GLU A 245 -14.68 3.41 12.42
CA GLU A 245 -16.12 3.12 12.36
C GLU A 245 -17.00 4.39 12.24
N GLY A 246 -16.58 5.31 11.37
CA GLY A 246 -17.24 6.59 11.09
C GLY A 246 -16.90 7.73 12.06
N LYS A 247 -16.21 7.45 13.17
CA LYS A 247 -15.83 8.47 14.17
C LYS A 247 -14.43 8.99 13.93
N LYS A 248 -14.26 10.31 13.94
CA LYS A 248 -12.93 10.94 13.84
C LYS A 248 -12.19 10.84 15.17
N VAL A 249 -11.06 10.14 15.18
CA VAL A 249 -10.21 9.95 16.36
C VAL A 249 -8.84 10.54 16.08
N SER A 250 -8.29 11.27 17.04
CA SER A 250 -6.90 11.73 16.95
C SER A 250 -5.93 10.56 17.02
N ILE A 251 -4.91 10.57 16.17
CA ILE A 251 -3.88 9.53 16.06
C ILE A 251 -2.51 9.95 16.62
N LEU A 252 -2.45 11.08 17.33
CA LEU A 252 -1.21 11.61 17.90
C LEU A 252 -0.82 10.91 19.20
N ASP A 253 -1.80 10.60 20.04
CA ASP A 253 -1.61 9.87 21.29
C ASP A 253 -1.60 8.36 21.02
N GLU A 254 -0.46 7.73 21.29
CA GLU A 254 -0.23 6.31 21.05
C GLU A 254 -0.92 5.41 22.08
N GLU A 255 -1.13 5.89 23.29
CA GLU A 255 -1.73 5.13 24.39
C GLU A 255 -3.25 5.32 24.45
N LYS A 256 -3.78 6.23 23.61
CA LYS A 256 -5.22 6.42 23.47
C LYS A 256 -5.90 5.13 23.03
N GLU A 257 -6.86 4.70 23.83
CA GLU A 257 -7.74 3.58 23.50
C GLU A 257 -8.78 3.96 22.45
N VAL A 258 -9.02 3.03 21.53
CA VAL A 258 -10.08 3.08 20.53
C VAL A 258 -10.94 1.84 20.71
N HIS A 259 -12.24 2.07 20.91
CA HIS A 259 -13.23 1.00 21.05
C HIS A 259 -13.92 0.77 19.70
N PHE A 260 -13.81 -0.45 19.20
CA PHE A 260 -14.46 -0.94 17.99
C PHE A 260 -15.71 -1.75 18.31
N SER A 261 -16.51 -2.03 17.29
CA SER A 261 -17.56 -3.03 17.35
C SER A 261 -17.03 -4.42 17.75
N GLY A 262 -17.88 -5.24 18.37
CA GLY A 262 -17.48 -6.57 18.86
C GLY A 262 -16.60 -6.55 20.12
N ASN A 263 -16.65 -5.47 20.91
CA ASN A 263 -15.91 -5.30 22.18
C ASN A 263 -14.38 -5.31 22.05
N LEU A 264 -13.83 -5.12 20.85
CA LEU A 264 -12.40 -4.97 20.64
C LEU A 264 -11.97 -3.56 21.09
N THR A 265 -11.03 -3.50 22.03
CA THR A 265 -10.38 -2.25 22.45
C THR A 265 -8.90 -2.38 22.18
N LEU A 266 -8.33 -1.41 21.47
CA LEU A 266 -6.91 -1.35 21.15
C LEU A 266 -6.41 0.07 21.37
N THR A 267 -5.16 0.19 21.83
CA THR A 267 -4.42 1.45 21.79
C THR A 267 -4.08 1.83 20.35
N MET A 268 -3.87 3.12 20.09
CA MET A 268 -3.42 3.59 18.78
C MET A 268 -2.09 2.94 18.36
N LYS A 269 -1.19 2.67 19.32
CA LYS A 269 0.06 1.93 19.10
C LYS A 269 -0.18 0.51 18.59
N GLU A 270 -1.12 -0.23 19.19
CA GLU A 270 -1.48 -1.58 18.75
C GLU A 270 -2.12 -1.57 17.36
N ILE A 271 -2.96 -0.57 17.07
CA ILE A 271 -3.55 -0.39 15.74
C ILE A 271 -2.45 -0.25 14.68
N PHE A 272 -1.45 0.63 14.90
CA PHE A 272 -0.33 0.77 13.98
C PHE A 272 0.47 -0.53 13.82
N ALA A 273 0.66 -1.29 14.90
CA ALA A 273 1.34 -2.58 14.87
C ALA A 273 0.58 -3.63 14.04
N VAL A 274 -0.75 -3.69 14.16
CA VAL A 274 -1.61 -4.58 13.36
C VAL A 274 -1.43 -4.31 11.87
N PHE A 275 -1.45 -3.04 11.45
CA PHE A 275 -1.26 -2.70 10.04
C PHE A 275 0.20 -2.91 9.56
N LYS A 276 1.21 -2.67 10.42
CA LYS A 276 2.62 -2.98 10.12
C LYS A 276 2.86 -4.48 9.92
N ALA A 277 2.14 -5.34 10.66
CA ALA A 277 2.25 -6.79 10.57
C ALA A 277 1.63 -7.39 9.29
N ARG A 278 0.83 -6.62 8.52
CA ARG A 278 0.08 -7.12 7.36
C ARG A 278 0.89 -7.74 6.25
N MET A 279 2.12 -7.28 6.07
CA MET A 279 3.04 -7.87 5.10
C MET A 279 3.41 -9.33 5.45
N LYS A 280 3.11 -9.79 6.68
CA LYS A 280 3.40 -11.13 7.20
C LYS A 280 2.13 -11.91 7.53
N GLU A 281 1.16 -11.28 8.18
CA GLU A 281 -0.08 -11.92 8.64
C GLU A 281 -1.28 -10.98 8.52
N ILE A 282 -2.46 -11.51 8.20
CA ILE A 282 -3.66 -10.68 8.13
C ILE A 282 -4.23 -10.50 9.53
N GLY A 283 -4.31 -9.25 9.98
CA GLY A 283 -4.84 -8.86 11.28
C GLY A 283 -6.37 -8.74 11.35
N GLU A 284 -6.86 -8.38 12.53
CA GLU A 284 -8.29 -8.23 12.84
C GLU A 284 -8.87 -6.83 12.52
N LEU A 285 -8.06 -5.91 12.00
CA LEU A 285 -8.54 -4.61 11.53
C LEU A 285 -8.63 -4.61 10.00
N GLU A 286 -9.27 -3.62 9.38
CA GLU A 286 -9.13 -3.23 7.97
C GLU A 286 -9.66 -1.80 7.74
N TYR A 287 -9.29 -1.18 6.62
CA TYR A 287 -9.64 0.19 6.25
C TYR A 287 -10.72 0.25 5.17
N PHE A 288 -11.83 0.93 5.47
CA PHE A 288 -13.01 1.08 4.62
C PHE A 288 -13.40 2.56 4.44
N GLN A 289 -14.52 2.83 3.75
CA GLN A 289 -15.02 4.18 3.52
C GLN A 289 -15.37 4.95 4.81
N ASP A 290 -15.69 4.25 5.89
CA ASP A 290 -15.89 4.83 7.22
C ASP A 290 -14.64 4.72 8.12
N GLY A 291 -13.49 4.34 7.56
CA GLY A 291 -12.21 4.29 8.24
C GLY A 291 -11.81 2.91 8.74
N ILE A 292 -11.04 2.86 9.82
CA ILE A 292 -10.54 1.61 10.39
C ILE A 292 -11.70 0.90 11.11
N ARG A 293 -11.88 -0.40 10.85
CA ARG A 293 -12.91 -1.24 11.47
C ARG A 293 -12.31 -2.53 12.02
N HIS A 294 -12.98 -3.12 13.02
CA HIS A 294 -12.77 -4.51 13.42
C HIS A 294 -13.36 -5.42 12.34
N PHE A 295 -12.50 -5.93 11.48
CA PHE A 295 -12.87 -6.78 10.35
C PHE A 295 -11.64 -7.55 9.87
N ASN A 296 -11.70 -8.88 9.88
CA ASN A 296 -10.63 -9.72 9.33
C ASN A 296 -10.96 -10.11 7.87
N PRO A 297 -10.16 -9.64 6.87
CA PRO A 297 -10.41 -9.94 5.47
C PRO A 297 -10.48 -11.43 5.10
N LYS A 298 -9.80 -12.31 5.85
CA LYS A 298 -9.79 -13.78 5.62
C LYS A 298 -10.96 -14.50 6.30
N ARG A 299 -11.64 -13.85 7.24
CA ARG A 299 -12.69 -14.45 8.09
C ARG A 299 -14.01 -13.70 7.97
N ILE A 300 -14.39 -13.34 6.74
CA ILE A 300 -15.64 -12.60 6.42
C ILE A 300 -16.87 -13.18 7.14
N TYR A 301 -16.93 -14.52 7.24
CA TYR A 301 -18.04 -15.26 7.85
C TYR A 301 -18.19 -15.08 9.37
N ASP A 302 -17.22 -14.49 10.06
CA ASP A 302 -17.32 -14.15 11.48
C ASP A 302 -17.95 -12.77 11.70
N PHE A 303 -17.98 -11.93 10.66
CA PHE A 303 -18.47 -10.55 10.70
C PHE A 303 -19.77 -10.36 9.90
N VAL A 304 -20.05 -11.24 8.95
CA VAL A 304 -21.18 -11.12 8.02
C VAL A 304 -22.03 -12.37 8.07
N ASP A 305 -23.34 -12.17 8.29
CA ASP A 305 -24.33 -13.22 8.11
C ASP A 305 -24.47 -13.56 6.62
N LEU A 306 -23.74 -14.60 6.22
CA LEU A 306 -23.75 -15.08 4.86
C LEU A 306 -25.09 -15.72 4.49
N GLU A 307 -26.00 -16.06 5.42
CA GLU A 307 -27.26 -16.72 5.07
C GLU A 307 -28.26 -15.79 4.39
N LYS A 308 -28.14 -14.47 4.57
CA LYS A 308 -28.99 -13.50 3.85
C LYS A 308 -28.80 -13.59 2.34
N GLU A 309 -29.89 -13.41 1.59
CA GLU A 309 -29.88 -13.46 0.12
C GLU A 309 -28.89 -12.46 -0.48
N LYS A 310 -28.95 -11.21 0.00
CA LYS A 310 -28.04 -10.13 -0.36
C LYS A 310 -26.99 -9.88 0.71
N TRP A 311 -26.30 -10.94 1.14
CA TRP A 311 -25.25 -10.89 2.17
C TRP A 311 -24.21 -9.78 1.96
N TRP A 312 -23.93 -9.42 0.70
CA TRP A 312 -22.97 -8.37 0.35
C TRP A 312 -23.41 -6.97 0.79
N GLU A 313 -24.70 -6.70 0.94
CA GLU A 313 -25.19 -5.40 1.43
C GLU A 313 -24.79 -5.13 2.90
N ILE A 314 -24.39 -6.18 3.63
CA ILE A 314 -23.94 -6.13 5.02
C ILE A 314 -22.41 -5.93 5.11
N LEU A 315 -21.67 -6.17 4.02
CA LEU A 315 -20.22 -5.96 4.02
C LEU A 315 -19.91 -4.48 4.32
N PRO A 316 -18.84 -4.19 5.07
CA PRO A 316 -18.35 -2.83 5.22
C PRO A 316 -18.10 -2.21 3.86
N VAL A 317 -18.50 -0.94 3.68
CA VAL A 317 -18.43 -0.29 2.37
C VAL A 317 -16.98 0.06 2.05
N LEU A 318 -16.42 -0.58 1.01
CA LEU A 318 -15.07 -0.28 0.56
C LEU A 318 -14.99 1.10 -0.10
N LYS A 319 -15.83 1.36 -1.10
CA LYS A 319 -15.92 2.65 -1.81
C LYS A 319 -17.25 2.77 -2.54
N GLU A 320 -17.78 3.98 -2.62
CA GLU A 320 -18.90 4.35 -3.49
C GLU A 320 -18.43 5.42 -4.48
N ILE A 321 -18.82 5.27 -5.75
CA ILE A 321 -18.45 6.16 -6.85
C ILE A 321 -19.70 6.62 -7.61
N SER A 322 -19.64 7.79 -8.24
CA SER A 322 -20.75 8.28 -9.07
C SER A 322 -20.90 7.42 -10.34
N VAL A 323 -22.04 7.54 -11.02
CA VAL A 323 -22.25 6.90 -12.33
C VAL A 323 -21.18 7.34 -13.34
N ASP A 324 -20.84 8.63 -13.37
CA ASP A 324 -19.81 9.18 -14.26
C ASP A 324 -18.41 8.62 -13.95
N GLU A 325 -18.06 8.53 -12.66
CA GLU A 325 -16.79 7.93 -12.23
C GLU A 325 -16.75 6.43 -12.58
N ALA A 326 -17.87 5.72 -12.45
CA ALA A 326 -17.97 4.32 -12.86
C ALA A 326 -17.81 4.15 -14.36
N GLN A 327 -18.45 4.97 -15.18
CA GLN A 327 -18.32 4.95 -16.63
C GLN A 327 -16.87 5.20 -17.07
N LEU A 328 -16.20 6.19 -16.47
CA LEU A 328 -14.79 6.48 -16.75
C LEU A 328 -13.86 5.34 -16.29
N ARG A 329 -14.10 4.80 -15.08
CA ARG A 329 -13.25 3.75 -14.49
C ARG A 329 -13.33 2.44 -15.25
N TYR A 330 -14.53 2.04 -15.64
CA TYR A 330 -14.76 0.73 -16.24
C TYR A 330 -14.76 0.75 -17.76
N ASP A 331 -14.84 1.92 -18.40
CA ASP A 331 -15.02 2.04 -19.85
C ASP A 331 -16.25 1.23 -20.33
N GLN A 332 -17.36 1.38 -19.59
CA GLN A 332 -18.64 0.72 -19.85
C GLN A 332 -19.77 1.74 -19.72
N PRO A 333 -20.88 1.61 -20.48
CA PRO A 333 -22.04 2.49 -20.35
C PRO A 333 -22.81 2.20 -19.06
N CYS A 334 -22.28 2.72 -17.94
CA CYS A 334 -22.85 2.55 -16.61
C CYS A 334 -24.12 3.42 -16.49
N ASP A 335 -25.28 2.81 -16.27
CA ASP A 335 -26.58 3.48 -16.30
C ASP A 335 -27.28 3.56 -14.92
N GLY A 336 -26.58 3.13 -13.87
CA GLY A 336 -27.13 3.01 -12.51
C GLY A 336 -28.10 1.83 -12.33
N LYS A 337 -28.19 0.90 -13.29
CA LYS A 337 -29.09 -0.28 -13.22
C LYS A 337 -28.34 -1.58 -13.45
N GLN A 338 -27.42 -1.60 -14.40
CA GLN A 338 -26.58 -2.75 -14.67
C GLN A 338 -25.44 -2.83 -13.66
N TRP A 339 -24.94 -4.04 -13.45
CA TRP A 339 -23.77 -4.28 -12.63
C TRP A 339 -22.54 -4.29 -13.54
N VAL A 340 -21.37 -4.01 -12.98
CA VAL A 340 -20.10 -4.22 -13.66
C VAL A 340 -19.33 -5.31 -12.92
N ILE A 341 -18.85 -6.30 -13.67
CA ILE A 341 -17.91 -7.30 -13.14
C ILE A 341 -16.59 -7.09 -13.90
N GLU A 342 -15.53 -6.86 -13.14
CA GLU A 342 -14.20 -6.64 -13.66
C GLU A 342 -13.24 -7.71 -13.14
N VAL A 343 -12.44 -8.26 -14.05
CA VAL A 343 -11.29 -9.09 -13.72
C VAL A 343 -10.06 -8.19 -13.72
N LYS A 344 -9.40 -8.07 -12.58
CA LYS A 344 -8.22 -7.20 -12.39
C LYS A 344 -6.95 -8.02 -12.23
N ALA A 345 -5.84 -7.44 -12.64
CA ALA A 345 -4.50 -7.90 -12.37
C ALA A 345 -3.66 -6.77 -11.78
N SER A 346 -2.70 -7.14 -10.95
CA SER A 346 -1.73 -6.24 -10.34
C SER A 346 -0.33 -6.83 -10.44
N ARG A 347 0.69 -5.97 -10.56
CA ARG A 347 2.11 -6.36 -10.61
C ARG A 347 3.02 -5.30 -10.00
N ASP A 348 4.10 -5.74 -9.35
CA ASP A 348 5.15 -4.86 -8.81
C ASP A 348 6.40 -4.74 -9.70
N ASN A 349 6.39 -5.40 -10.86
CA ASN A 349 7.44 -5.29 -11.88
C ASN A 349 6.85 -5.47 -13.29
N SER A 350 7.61 -5.09 -14.33
CA SER A 350 7.19 -5.20 -15.74
C SER A 350 7.19 -6.62 -16.28
N ASP A 351 7.89 -7.53 -15.61
CA ASP A 351 8.23 -8.86 -16.10
C ASP A 351 7.09 -9.85 -15.84
N PHE A 352 7.14 -11.03 -16.48
CA PHE A 352 6.17 -12.11 -16.25
C PHE A 352 6.50 -12.95 -15.02
N GLN A 353 6.87 -12.27 -13.93
CA GLN A 353 7.21 -12.95 -12.69
C GLN A 353 5.94 -13.46 -12.00
N VAL A 354 6.00 -14.73 -11.59
CA VAL A 354 4.95 -15.35 -10.78
C VAL A 354 4.85 -14.69 -9.40
N ILE A 355 6.01 -14.27 -8.86
CA ILE A 355 6.08 -13.50 -7.63
C ILE A 355 5.79 -12.04 -7.96
N GLY A 356 5.03 -11.38 -7.10
CA GLY A 356 4.71 -9.97 -7.27
C GLY A 356 3.52 -9.68 -8.18
N THR A 357 2.89 -10.72 -8.74
CA THR A 357 1.65 -10.60 -9.52
C THR A 357 0.46 -11.20 -8.79
N HIS A 358 -0.72 -10.61 -8.99
CA HIS A 358 -1.98 -11.10 -8.42
C HIS A 358 -3.16 -10.72 -9.28
N ALA A 359 -4.20 -11.56 -9.30
CA ALA A 359 -5.46 -11.27 -9.97
C ALA A 359 -6.64 -11.39 -9.00
N TYR A 360 -7.64 -10.54 -9.19
CA TYR A 360 -8.80 -10.46 -8.30
C TYR A 360 -10.04 -10.00 -9.06
N LEU A 361 -11.19 -10.09 -8.40
CA LEU A 361 -12.46 -9.64 -8.93
C LEU A 361 -12.84 -8.30 -8.31
N GLU A 362 -13.34 -7.39 -9.12
CA GLU A 362 -14.01 -6.18 -8.69
C GLU A 362 -15.46 -6.20 -9.21
N VAL A 363 -16.42 -5.90 -8.34
CA VAL A 363 -17.85 -5.88 -8.68
C VAL A 363 -18.41 -4.51 -8.29
N ALA A 364 -18.95 -3.79 -9.27
CA ALA A 364 -19.66 -2.54 -9.07
C ALA A 364 -21.16 -2.82 -9.07
N ILE A 365 -21.82 -2.52 -7.96
CA ILE A 365 -23.27 -2.75 -7.77
C ILE A 365 -23.97 -1.40 -7.68
N PRO A 366 -25.00 -1.13 -8.50
CA PRO A 366 -25.74 0.13 -8.42
C PRO A 366 -26.55 0.25 -7.12
N ILE A 367 -26.42 1.40 -6.44
CA ILE A 367 -27.13 1.77 -5.21
C ILE A 367 -27.38 3.28 -5.23
N ASN A 368 -28.65 3.70 -5.25
CA ASN A 368 -29.07 5.11 -5.12
C ASN A 368 -28.24 6.10 -5.96
N ASP A 369 -28.26 5.94 -7.29
CA ASP A 369 -27.53 6.78 -8.27
C ASP A 369 -25.99 6.75 -8.13
N LYS A 370 -25.46 5.73 -7.46
CA LYS A 370 -24.02 5.46 -7.33
C LYS A 370 -23.73 3.99 -7.60
N TYR A 371 -22.45 3.68 -7.68
CA TYR A 371 -21.96 2.30 -7.65
C TYR A 371 -21.18 2.05 -6.37
N ARG A 372 -21.53 0.98 -5.67
CA ARG A 372 -20.75 0.46 -4.55
C ARG A 372 -19.80 -0.62 -5.04
N ILE A 373 -18.53 -0.48 -4.67
CA ILE A 373 -17.44 -1.32 -5.15
C ILE A 373 -17.13 -2.41 -4.15
N TYR A 374 -17.00 -3.65 -4.64
CA TYR A 374 -16.59 -4.80 -3.86
C TYR A 374 -15.40 -5.48 -4.53
N THR A 375 -14.37 -5.86 -3.77
CA THR A 375 -13.23 -6.62 -4.29
C THR A 375 -13.05 -7.95 -3.60
N PHE A 376 -12.81 -8.99 -4.38
CA PHE A 376 -12.63 -10.34 -3.86
C PHE A 376 -11.40 -11.00 -4.45
N GLY A 377 -10.54 -11.49 -3.57
CA GLY A 377 -9.31 -12.19 -3.94
C GLY A 377 -9.30 -13.62 -3.45
N LYS A 378 -8.72 -14.53 -4.23
CA LYS A 378 -8.43 -15.90 -3.77
C LYS A 378 -6.98 -15.99 -3.33
N PHE A 379 -6.76 -16.39 -2.09
CA PHE A 379 -5.44 -16.51 -1.48
C PHE A 379 -5.20 -17.92 -0.92
N THR A 380 -3.93 -18.27 -0.77
CA THR A 380 -3.52 -19.33 0.15
C THR A 380 -3.73 -18.87 1.60
N GLU A 381 -4.08 -19.78 2.50
CA GLU A 381 -4.20 -19.46 3.93
C GLU A 381 -2.88 -18.96 4.52
N THR A 382 -1.77 -19.58 4.12
CA THR A 382 -0.41 -19.25 4.57
C THR A 382 0.38 -18.55 3.47
N PHE A 383 1.05 -17.46 3.82
CA PHE A 383 1.95 -16.74 2.91
C PHE A 383 3.40 -17.22 3.11
N PRO A 384 4.15 -17.47 2.03
CA PRO A 384 5.56 -17.83 2.14
C PRO A 384 6.39 -16.63 2.61
N GLN A 385 7.20 -16.82 3.65
CA GLN A 385 8.12 -15.81 4.20
C GLN A 385 9.56 -16.03 3.74
N LYS A 386 9.92 -17.25 3.34
CA LYS A 386 11.29 -17.62 2.95
C LYS A 386 11.30 -18.24 1.56
N TRP A 387 12.42 -18.12 0.85
CA TRP A 387 12.55 -18.57 -0.55
C TRP A 387 12.20 -20.05 -0.77
N TYR A 388 12.48 -20.94 0.19
CA TYR A 388 12.13 -22.35 0.07
C TYR A 388 10.63 -22.60 0.28
N GLU A 389 9.93 -21.75 1.02
CA GLU A 389 8.47 -21.80 1.16
C GLU A 389 7.79 -21.38 -0.15
N TYR A 390 8.41 -20.49 -0.93
CA TYR A 390 7.93 -20.18 -2.29
C TYR A 390 8.01 -21.40 -3.21
N LEU A 391 9.08 -22.21 -3.14
CA LEU A 391 9.18 -23.47 -3.90
C LEU A 391 8.09 -24.46 -3.47
N ASP A 392 7.83 -24.57 -2.18
CA ASP A 392 6.76 -25.41 -1.64
C ASP A 392 5.38 -24.94 -2.12
N VAL A 393 5.11 -23.63 -2.05
CA VAL A 393 3.87 -23.00 -2.56
C VAL A 393 3.67 -23.21 -4.06
N PHE A 394 4.76 -23.24 -4.83
CA PHE A 394 4.72 -23.45 -6.27
C PHE A 394 4.42 -24.90 -6.67
N THR A 395 4.73 -25.87 -5.81
CA THR A 395 4.69 -27.31 -6.14
C THR A 395 3.60 -28.08 -5.42
N ASN A 396 3.09 -27.57 -4.30
CA ASN A 396 2.05 -28.22 -3.49
C ASN A 396 0.65 -27.62 -3.67
N THR A 397 -0.33 -28.32 -3.09
CA THR A 397 -1.73 -27.89 -3.02
C THR A 397 -2.04 -27.38 -1.61
N PHE A 398 -2.50 -26.14 -1.51
CA PHE A 398 -2.80 -25.49 -0.24
C PHE A 398 -4.30 -25.29 -0.04
N PRO A 399 -4.78 -25.19 1.21
CA PRO A 399 -6.07 -24.60 1.49
C PRO A 399 -6.14 -23.17 0.92
N ALA A 400 -7.28 -22.84 0.32
CA ALA A 400 -7.55 -21.51 -0.17
C ALA A 400 -8.69 -20.87 0.59
N ILE A 401 -8.68 -19.55 0.57
CA ILE A 401 -9.73 -18.69 1.10
C ILE A 401 -10.07 -17.61 0.08
N VAL A 402 -11.23 -16.97 0.27
CA VAL A 402 -11.61 -15.76 -0.45
C VAL A 402 -11.60 -14.61 0.54
N SER A 403 -10.84 -13.55 0.26
CA SER A 403 -10.79 -12.36 1.11
C SER A 403 -11.64 -11.21 0.56
N TYR A 404 -12.04 -10.32 1.46
CA TYR A 404 -12.68 -9.05 1.17
C TYR A 404 -12.17 -7.99 2.16
N PRO A 405 -11.77 -6.79 1.73
CA PRO A 405 -11.41 -6.48 0.36
C PRO A 405 -10.20 -7.35 -0.08
N ASP A 406 -9.95 -7.40 -1.39
CA ASP A 406 -8.62 -7.76 -1.87
C ASP A 406 -7.66 -6.59 -1.60
N GLU A 407 -6.58 -6.80 -0.85
CA GLU A 407 -5.63 -5.75 -0.49
C GLU A 407 -4.91 -5.14 -1.69
N ASN A 408 -4.85 -5.83 -2.84
CA ASN A 408 -4.17 -5.31 -4.03
C ASN A 408 -4.88 -4.09 -4.63
N ILE A 409 -6.16 -3.85 -4.31
CA ILE A 409 -6.80 -2.59 -4.71
C ILE A 409 -6.17 -1.38 -4.00
N ILE A 410 -5.59 -1.60 -2.82
CA ILE A 410 -5.00 -0.55 -1.98
C ILE A 410 -3.50 -0.39 -2.30
N TYR A 411 -2.82 -1.41 -2.81
CA TYR A 411 -1.38 -1.33 -3.12
C TYR A 411 -1.10 -0.36 -4.27
N THR A 412 -0.72 0.86 -3.91
CA THR A 412 -0.36 1.97 -4.82
C THR A 412 1.02 1.79 -5.45
N ASN A 413 1.87 0.94 -4.86
CA ASN A 413 3.18 0.57 -5.39
C ASN A 413 3.12 -0.52 -6.47
N ARG A 414 1.92 -0.85 -6.95
CA ARG A 414 1.69 -1.86 -8.00
C ARG A 414 0.99 -1.22 -9.18
N GLN A 415 1.42 -1.58 -10.37
CA GLN A 415 0.64 -1.31 -11.58
C GLN A 415 -0.61 -2.19 -11.52
N GLN A 416 -1.77 -1.63 -11.87
CA GLN A 416 -3.04 -2.34 -11.89
C GLN A 416 -3.72 -2.17 -13.24
N ILE A 417 -4.37 -3.22 -13.71
CA ILE A 417 -5.12 -3.21 -14.96
C ILE A 417 -6.37 -4.08 -14.79
N GLY A 418 -7.43 -3.76 -15.52
CA GLY A 418 -8.67 -4.51 -15.48
C GLY A 418 -9.37 -4.60 -16.82
N TYR A 419 -10.20 -5.63 -16.95
CA TYR A 419 -11.11 -5.85 -18.06
C TYR A 419 -12.52 -6.06 -17.50
N SER A 420 -13.42 -5.17 -17.89
CA SER A 420 -14.78 -5.05 -17.36
C SER A 420 -15.80 -5.60 -18.34
N ALA A 421 -16.94 -6.05 -17.80
CA ALA A 421 -18.11 -6.37 -18.60
C ALA A 421 -19.39 -6.10 -17.80
N LEU A 422 -20.44 -5.72 -18.51
CA LEU A 422 -21.75 -5.48 -17.94
C LEU A 422 -22.48 -6.79 -17.62
N ALA A 423 -23.14 -6.79 -16.47
CA ALA A 423 -23.96 -7.88 -16.00
C ALA A 423 -25.37 -7.38 -15.66
N THR A 424 -26.38 -8.14 -16.03
CA THR A 424 -27.74 -7.91 -15.53
C THR A 424 -27.80 -8.16 -14.02
N PRO A 425 -28.74 -7.55 -13.28
CA PRO A 425 -28.89 -7.82 -11.84
C PRO A 425 -29.05 -9.30 -11.49
N LYS A 426 -29.67 -10.09 -12.37
CA LYS A 426 -29.80 -11.55 -12.22
C LYS A 426 -28.45 -12.27 -12.34
N GLU A 427 -27.66 -11.92 -13.34
CA GLU A 427 -26.29 -12.45 -13.50
C GLU A 427 -25.40 -12.04 -12.32
N GLY A 428 -25.45 -10.76 -11.91
CA GLY A 428 -24.72 -10.23 -10.77
C GLY A 428 -25.08 -10.91 -9.44
N GLY A 429 -26.36 -11.10 -9.15
CA GLY A 429 -26.82 -11.84 -7.97
C GLY A 429 -26.34 -13.30 -7.98
N ALA A 430 -26.43 -13.98 -9.12
CA ALA A 430 -25.92 -15.35 -9.27
C ALA A 430 -24.38 -15.43 -9.10
N PHE A 431 -23.67 -14.41 -9.58
CA PHE A 431 -22.23 -14.26 -9.42
C PHE A 431 -21.84 -14.10 -7.94
N MET A 432 -22.51 -13.21 -7.20
CA MET A 432 -22.27 -13.01 -5.76
C MET A 432 -22.63 -14.22 -4.92
N ALA A 433 -23.69 -14.95 -5.28
CA ALA A 433 -23.99 -16.25 -4.66
C ALA A 433 -22.86 -17.28 -4.90
N SER A 434 -22.18 -17.21 -6.05
CA SER A 434 -20.98 -18.02 -6.32
C SER A 434 -19.81 -17.67 -5.42
N ILE A 435 -19.60 -16.39 -5.14
CA ILE A 435 -18.55 -15.91 -4.23
C ILE A 435 -18.85 -16.38 -2.80
N LYS A 436 -20.09 -16.19 -2.31
CA LYS A 436 -20.55 -16.74 -1.01
C LYS A 436 -20.21 -18.21 -0.87
N ARG A 437 -20.51 -19.02 -1.89
CA ARG A 437 -20.18 -20.46 -1.88
C ARG A 437 -18.69 -20.71 -1.74
N ASN A 438 -17.82 -19.92 -2.37
CA ASN A 438 -16.37 -20.10 -2.21
C ASN A 438 -15.85 -19.64 -0.85
N ILE A 439 -16.43 -18.60 -0.25
CA ILE A 439 -16.14 -18.21 1.13
C ILE A 439 -16.48 -19.37 2.09
N LEU A 440 -17.66 -19.96 1.94
CA LEU A 440 -18.10 -21.12 2.74
C LEU A 440 -17.27 -22.38 2.47
N ASP A 441 -16.87 -22.62 1.22
CA ASP A 441 -16.00 -23.75 0.87
C ASP A 441 -14.60 -23.55 1.48
N GLY A 442 -14.06 -22.33 1.46
CA GLY A 442 -12.81 -21.96 2.13
C GLY A 442 -12.88 -22.19 3.65
N LYS A 443 -13.93 -21.71 4.32
CA LYS A 443 -14.17 -21.97 5.75
C LYS A 443 -14.14 -23.47 6.11
N LYS A 444 -14.62 -24.32 5.21
CA LYS A 444 -14.66 -25.78 5.39
C LYS A 444 -13.38 -26.49 4.90
N GLY A 445 -12.35 -25.74 4.48
CA GLY A 445 -11.13 -26.28 3.88
C GLY A 445 -11.33 -26.97 2.52
N ASN A 446 -12.48 -26.78 1.86
CA ASN A 446 -12.85 -27.40 0.58
C ASN A 446 -12.55 -26.52 -0.64
N LEU A 447 -11.82 -25.42 -0.45
CA LEU A 447 -11.25 -24.62 -1.54
C LEU A 447 -9.73 -24.83 -1.53
N VAL A 448 -9.13 -24.99 -2.71
CA VAL A 448 -7.67 -25.20 -2.84
C VAL A 448 -7.00 -24.13 -3.68
N PHE A 449 -5.73 -23.87 -3.38
CA PHE A 449 -4.84 -23.00 -4.12
C PHE A 449 -3.69 -23.83 -4.67
N MET A 450 -3.43 -23.69 -5.97
CA MET A 450 -2.22 -24.19 -6.62
C MET A 450 -1.75 -23.11 -7.57
N VAL A 451 -0.53 -22.59 -7.37
CA VAL A 451 0.01 -21.48 -8.17
C VAL A 451 -0.08 -21.78 -9.67
N GLN A 452 0.15 -23.03 -10.05
CA GLN A 452 0.22 -23.41 -11.46
C GLN A 452 -1.14 -23.67 -12.12
N ASN A 453 -2.19 -23.94 -11.34
CA ASN A 453 -3.48 -24.32 -11.92
C ASN A 453 -4.65 -23.66 -11.20
N GLU A 454 -4.89 -24.00 -9.93
CA GLU A 454 -5.99 -23.44 -9.13
C GLU A 454 -5.63 -22.12 -8.45
N ASN A 455 -5.09 -21.17 -9.21
CA ASN A 455 -4.60 -19.87 -8.71
C ASN A 455 -5.67 -18.75 -8.72
N CYS A 456 -5.26 -17.54 -8.34
CA CYS A 456 -6.12 -16.37 -8.28
C CYS A 456 -6.67 -15.94 -9.66
N SER A 457 -5.84 -15.94 -10.70
CA SER A 457 -6.21 -15.59 -12.08
C SER A 457 -7.24 -16.53 -12.68
N LYS A 458 -7.02 -17.84 -12.56
CA LYS A 458 -7.97 -18.85 -13.06
C LYS A 458 -9.29 -18.72 -12.34
N TRP A 459 -9.26 -18.55 -11.03
CA TRP A 459 -10.48 -18.39 -10.24
C TRP A 459 -11.28 -17.16 -10.66
N ALA A 460 -10.65 -16.00 -10.79
CA ALA A 460 -11.30 -14.77 -11.22
C ALA A 460 -11.89 -14.91 -12.63
N LEU A 461 -11.06 -15.30 -13.61
CA LEU A 461 -11.45 -15.41 -15.01
C LEU A 461 -12.54 -16.45 -15.25
N LYS A 462 -12.37 -17.68 -14.73
CA LYS A 462 -13.36 -18.76 -14.95
C LYS A 462 -14.68 -18.48 -14.25
N LYS A 463 -14.66 -17.75 -13.14
CA LYS A 463 -15.90 -17.31 -12.50
C LYS A 463 -16.59 -16.27 -13.37
N ALA A 464 -15.89 -15.23 -13.83
CA ALA A 464 -16.48 -14.23 -14.71
C ALA A 464 -17.02 -14.85 -16.01
N GLN A 465 -16.25 -15.70 -16.70
CA GLN A 465 -16.68 -16.44 -17.91
C GLN A 465 -17.94 -17.29 -17.69
N HIS A 466 -18.10 -17.91 -16.52
CA HIS A 466 -19.25 -18.76 -16.27
C HIS A 466 -20.57 -17.98 -16.22
N TYR A 467 -20.55 -16.73 -15.71
CA TYR A 467 -21.74 -15.92 -15.53
C TYR A 467 -21.96 -14.88 -16.64
N LEU A 468 -20.88 -14.49 -17.33
CA LEU A 468 -20.91 -13.49 -18.40
C LEU A 468 -20.61 -14.05 -19.78
N ASP A 469 -20.45 -15.36 -19.93
CA ASP A 469 -20.00 -16.01 -21.16
C ASP A 469 -18.59 -15.60 -21.64
N THR A 470 -18.05 -16.36 -22.59
CA THR A 470 -16.69 -16.13 -23.13
C THR A 470 -16.63 -15.03 -24.17
N LYS A 471 -17.78 -14.53 -24.66
CA LYS A 471 -17.82 -13.42 -25.62
C LYS A 471 -17.66 -12.10 -24.88
N ARG A 472 -18.34 -11.90 -23.74
CA ARG A 472 -18.15 -10.70 -22.90
C ARG A 472 -16.92 -10.79 -22.00
N MET A 473 -16.48 -11.99 -21.64
CA MET A 473 -15.26 -12.19 -20.85
C MET A 473 -14.30 -13.16 -21.57
N PRO A 474 -13.51 -12.68 -22.55
CA PRO A 474 -12.60 -13.52 -23.32
C PRO A 474 -11.47 -14.10 -22.45
N ASP A 475 -10.60 -14.95 -23.01
CA ASP A 475 -9.42 -15.41 -22.28
C ASP A 475 -8.42 -14.26 -22.08
N LEU A 476 -8.31 -13.78 -20.84
CA LEU A 476 -7.48 -12.64 -20.46
C LEU A 476 -6.05 -13.02 -20.05
N PHE A 477 -5.84 -14.27 -19.63
CA PHE A 477 -4.66 -14.63 -18.84
C PHE A 477 -3.87 -15.80 -19.42
N GLY A 478 -4.42 -16.58 -20.36
CA GLY A 478 -3.75 -17.78 -20.90
C GLY A 478 -2.47 -17.47 -21.67
N MET A 479 -1.35 -18.06 -21.28
CA MET A 479 -0.05 -17.98 -21.97
C MET A 479 0.64 -19.35 -21.98
N ASP A 480 1.68 -19.54 -22.79
CA ASP A 480 2.49 -20.76 -22.69
C ASP A 480 3.24 -20.75 -21.35
N PHE A 481 3.31 -21.91 -20.69
CA PHE A 481 4.02 -22.05 -19.42
C PHE A 481 5.50 -21.65 -19.52
N PHE A 482 6.14 -21.92 -20.65
CA PHE A 482 7.53 -21.55 -20.86
C PHE A 482 7.71 -20.07 -21.17
N ASP A 483 6.65 -19.31 -21.45
CA ASP A 483 6.76 -17.85 -21.62
C ASP A 483 6.85 -17.12 -20.26
N ILE A 484 6.62 -17.82 -19.15
CA ILE A 484 6.78 -17.27 -17.81
C ILE A 484 8.25 -16.89 -17.56
N GLU A 485 8.45 -15.79 -16.83
CA GLU A 485 9.77 -15.32 -16.42
C GLU A 485 9.99 -15.59 -14.94
N PHE A 486 11.21 -16.01 -14.62
CA PHE A 486 11.65 -16.22 -13.25
C PHE A 486 12.93 -15.44 -13.04
N SER A 487 13.14 -14.93 -11.83
CA SER A 487 14.38 -14.27 -11.43
C SER A 487 15.33 -15.25 -10.71
N GLY A 488 16.60 -14.84 -10.58
CA GLY A 488 17.62 -15.60 -9.87
C GLY A 488 17.94 -16.97 -10.51
N PHE A 489 18.25 -17.96 -9.66
CA PHE A 489 18.65 -19.30 -10.10
C PHE A 489 17.56 -20.03 -10.90
N ILE A 490 16.28 -19.85 -10.53
CA ILE A 490 15.15 -20.43 -11.27
C ILE A 490 15.08 -19.82 -12.68
N GLY A 491 15.31 -18.51 -12.81
CA GLY A 491 15.43 -17.84 -14.10
C GLY A 491 16.51 -18.43 -15.00
N LEU A 492 17.70 -18.68 -14.45
CA LEU A 492 18.79 -19.33 -15.18
C LEU A 492 18.38 -20.74 -15.65
N LEU A 493 17.78 -21.55 -14.78
CA LEU A 493 17.30 -22.88 -15.13
C LEU A 493 16.25 -22.81 -16.26
N PHE A 494 15.26 -21.93 -16.15
CA PHE A 494 14.24 -21.75 -17.18
C PHE A 494 14.83 -21.24 -18.50
N SER A 495 15.86 -20.39 -18.48
CA SER A 495 16.55 -19.93 -19.68
C SER A 495 17.26 -21.08 -20.42
N ILE A 496 17.80 -22.05 -19.67
CA ILE A 496 18.40 -23.27 -20.21
C ILE A 496 17.31 -24.18 -20.78
N LEU A 497 16.23 -24.39 -20.04
CA LEU A 497 15.08 -25.18 -20.49
C LEU A 497 14.48 -24.60 -21.78
N LYS A 498 14.36 -23.28 -21.90
CA LYS A 498 13.90 -22.58 -23.10
C LYS A 498 14.73 -22.88 -24.36
N LYS A 499 16.00 -23.27 -24.22
CA LYS A 499 16.88 -23.65 -25.35
C LYS A 499 16.77 -25.13 -25.73
N MET A 500 16.15 -25.97 -24.91
CA MET A 500 16.03 -27.40 -25.17
C MET A 500 14.87 -27.71 -26.13
N PRO A 501 14.86 -28.88 -26.79
CA PRO A 501 13.70 -29.41 -27.49
C PRO A 501 12.46 -29.48 -26.57
N TYR A 502 11.28 -29.16 -27.10
CA TYR A 502 10.03 -29.02 -26.35
C TYR A 502 9.72 -30.20 -25.42
N PHE A 503 9.89 -31.44 -25.91
CA PHE A 503 9.69 -32.65 -25.13
C PHE A 503 10.60 -32.75 -23.89
N LEU A 504 11.89 -32.38 -24.04
CA LEU A 504 12.84 -32.42 -22.94
C LEU A 504 12.53 -31.38 -21.87
N ARG A 505 12.02 -30.20 -22.27
CA ARG A 505 11.59 -29.16 -21.32
C ARG A 505 10.54 -29.73 -20.36
N TRP A 506 9.52 -30.38 -20.92
CA TRP A 506 8.42 -30.95 -20.14
C TRP A 506 8.85 -32.12 -19.28
N LEU A 507 9.71 -33.00 -19.80
CA LEU A 507 10.24 -34.12 -19.04
C LEU A 507 10.98 -33.64 -17.79
N ILE A 508 11.83 -32.61 -17.93
CA ILE A 508 12.59 -32.05 -16.82
C ILE A 508 11.67 -31.32 -15.84
N VAL A 509 10.79 -30.43 -16.31
CA VAL A 509 9.84 -29.72 -15.43
C VAL A 509 8.99 -30.70 -14.65
N THR A 510 8.44 -31.72 -15.32
CA THR A 510 7.61 -32.76 -14.69
C THR A 510 8.40 -33.52 -13.62
N ALA A 511 9.62 -33.96 -13.93
CA ALA A 511 10.48 -34.64 -12.97
C ALA A 511 10.78 -33.76 -11.74
N VAL A 512 11.11 -32.48 -11.96
CA VAL A 512 11.39 -31.52 -10.89
C VAL A 512 10.18 -31.29 -10.00
N VAL A 513 9.00 -30.99 -10.56
CA VAL A 513 7.81 -30.74 -9.74
C VAL A 513 7.36 -32.00 -9.00
N ILE A 514 7.53 -33.19 -9.61
CA ILE A 514 7.30 -34.46 -8.92
C ILE A 514 8.22 -34.54 -7.71
N ILE A 515 9.54 -34.49 -7.88
CA ILE A 515 10.51 -34.59 -6.77
C ILE A 515 10.21 -33.58 -5.64
N LEU A 516 9.78 -32.37 -6.00
CA LEU A 516 9.45 -31.31 -5.05
C LEU A 516 8.08 -31.48 -4.35
N GLY A 517 7.28 -32.47 -4.74
CA GLY A 517 6.08 -32.86 -4.01
C GLY A 517 4.76 -32.66 -4.76
N ALA A 518 4.74 -32.57 -6.09
CA ALA A 518 3.50 -32.38 -6.86
C ALA A 518 2.40 -33.43 -6.60
N TRP A 519 2.74 -34.61 -6.07
CA TRP A 519 1.77 -35.63 -5.64
C TRP A 519 1.02 -35.25 -4.34
N ARG A 520 1.60 -34.37 -3.52
CA ARG A 520 0.99 -33.86 -2.29
C ARG A 520 -0.24 -33.05 -2.67
N GLY A 521 -1.35 -33.46 -2.08
CA GLY A 521 -2.67 -32.98 -2.45
C GLY A 521 -3.57 -32.85 -1.24
N LYS A 522 -4.81 -32.51 -1.51
CA LYS A 522 -5.85 -32.35 -0.50
C LYS A 522 -7.12 -33.05 -0.95
N GLU A 523 -7.78 -33.68 0.00
CA GLU A 523 -9.12 -34.21 -0.18
C GLU A 523 -10.15 -33.08 -0.16
N ILE A 524 -10.97 -33.00 -1.21
CA ILE A 524 -12.08 -32.05 -1.30
C ILE A 524 -13.38 -32.80 -1.48
N LYS A 525 -14.41 -32.42 -0.72
CA LYS A 525 -15.77 -32.93 -0.88
C LYS A 525 -16.46 -32.25 -2.06
N THR A 526 -16.73 -33.01 -3.12
CA THR A 526 -17.42 -32.49 -4.31
C THR A 526 -18.94 -32.46 -4.13
N LYS A 527 -19.58 -31.32 -4.48
CA LYS A 527 -21.01 -31.05 -4.23
C LYS A 527 -21.96 -31.99 -4.97
N LYS A 528 -21.64 -32.42 -6.19
CA LYS A 528 -22.57 -33.20 -7.03
C LYS A 528 -22.79 -34.65 -6.55
N LYS A 529 -21.89 -35.22 -5.72
CA LYS A 529 -21.98 -36.64 -5.32
C LYS A 529 -21.52 -36.94 -3.89
N GLN A 530 -21.23 -35.91 -3.07
CA GLN A 530 -20.48 -36.04 -1.80
C GLN A 530 -19.18 -36.86 -1.94
N LYS A 531 -18.66 -37.01 -3.16
CA LYS A 531 -17.46 -37.79 -3.41
C LYS A 531 -16.25 -36.98 -2.99
N ILE A 532 -15.41 -37.61 -2.17
CA ILE A 532 -14.09 -37.12 -1.84
C ILE A 532 -13.23 -37.26 -3.11
N ARG A 533 -12.61 -36.17 -3.53
CA ARG A 533 -11.63 -36.15 -4.63
C ARG A 533 -10.30 -35.69 -4.08
N TRP A 534 -9.24 -36.44 -4.38
CA TRP A 534 -7.87 -36.00 -4.17
C TRP A 534 -7.48 -35.00 -5.26
N ILE A 535 -7.15 -33.77 -4.86
CA ILE A 535 -6.61 -32.74 -5.76
C ILE A 535 -5.13 -32.55 -5.44
N SER A 536 -4.29 -32.75 -6.44
CA SER A 536 -2.86 -32.50 -6.38
C SER A 536 -2.38 -31.89 -7.69
N LEU A 537 -1.21 -31.26 -7.68
CA LEU A 537 -0.64 -30.70 -8.90
C LEU A 537 -0.41 -31.81 -9.94
N LEU A 538 0.02 -33.00 -9.51
CA LEU A 538 0.27 -34.15 -10.40
C LEU A 538 -0.97 -34.58 -11.20
N ASN A 539 -2.16 -34.56 -10.58
CA ASN A 539 -3.41 -34.96 -11.23
C ASN A 539 -4.00 -33.86 -12.14
N ASP A 540 -3.47 -32.65 -12.01
CA ASP A 540 -4.04 -31.44 -12.57
C ASP A 540 -2.92 -30.55 -13.18
N MET A 541 -1.88 -31.18 -13.74
CA MET A 541 -0.75 -30.47 -14.35
C MET A 541 -1.20 -29.65 -15.58
N PRO A 542 -0.89 -28.34 -15.66
CA PRO A 542 -1.33 -27.48 -16.77
C PRO A 542 -0.95 -28.02 -18.16
N TRP A 543 0.22 -28.63 -18.27
CA TRP A 543 0.75 -29.15 -19.53
C TRP A 543 0.16 -30.46 -19.99
N THR A 544 -0.46 -31.22 -19.09
CA THR A 544 -1.25 -32.39 -19.50
C THR A 544 -2.59 -32.00 -20.13
N LYS A 545 -2.99 -30.72 -20.01
CA LYS A 545 -4.31 -30.20 -20.41
C LYS A 545 -4.21 -29.00 -21.38
N GLY A 546 -3.21 -29.01 -22.27
CA GLY A 546 -3.12 -28.04 -23.36
C GLY A 546 -2.07 -26.94 -23.19
N ASN A 547 -1.10 -27.10 -22.28
CA ASN A 547 0.10 -26.25 -22.12
C ASN A 547 -0.15 -24.78 -21.77
N GLN A 548 -1.40 -24.41 -21.48
CA GLN A 548 -1.74 -23.05 -21.10
C GLN A 548 -1.62 -22.86 -19.59
N PHE A 549 -0.82 -21.87 -19.21
CA PHE A 549 -0.75 -21.34 -17.86
C PHE A 549 -1.59 -20.06 -17.77
N ILE A 550 -2.32 -19.87 -16.67
CA ILE A 550 -3.18 -18.70 -16.47
C ILE A 550 -2.45 -17.74 -15.53
N HIS A 551 -1.81 -16.71 -16.10
CA HIS A 551 -0.97 -15.75 -15.38
C HIS A 551 -1.61 -14.35 -15.31
N PRO A 552 -1.63 -13.66 -14.15
CA PRO A 552 -2.17 -12.29 -14.05
C PRO A 552 -1.49 -11.32 -15.01
N GLY A 553 -0.15 -11.41 -15.14
CA GLY A 553 0.67 -10.51 -15.95
C GLY A 553 0.27 -10.42 -17.42
N ASN A 554 -0.34 -11.47 -17.99
CA ASN A 554 -0.71 -11.49 -19.41
C ASN A 554 -1.84 -10.52 -19.77
N LEU A 555 -2.65 -10.11 -18.79
CA LEU A 555 -3.65 -9.06 -19.02
C LEU A 555 -3.01 -7.72 -19.41
N PHE A 556 -1.82 -7.41 -18.90
CA PHE A 556 -1.08 -6.18 -19.24
C PHE A 556 -0.63 -6.15 -20.72
N GLN A 557 -0.36 -7.31 -21.33
CA GLN A 557 -0.08 -7.40 -22.77
C GLN A 557 -1.36 -7.43 -23.60
N ARG A 558 -2.38 -8.17 -23.15
CA ARG A 558 -3.58 -8.44 -23.95
C ARG A 558 -4.56 -7.29 -23.99
N LYS A 559 -4.63 -6.43 -22.97
CA LYS A 559 -5.68 -5.39 -22.91
C LYS A 559 -5.68 -4.49 -24.16
N GLU A 560 -4.51 -4.03 -24.62
CA GLU A 560 -4.46 -3.17 -25.81
C GLU A 560 -4.96 -3.90 -27.08
N ALA A 561 -4.58 -5.16 -27.27
CA ALA A 561 -5.06 -5.96 -28.41
C ALA A 561 -6.57 -6.21 -28.34
N LEU A 562 -7.10 -6.48 -27.14
CA LEU A 562 -8.53 -6.72 -26.91
C LEU A 562 -9.37 -5.45 -27.13
N LEU A 563 -8.88 -4.28 -26.70
CA LEU A 563 -9.56 -3.01 -26.93
C LEU A 563 -9.62 -2.66 -28.42
N ARG A 564 -8.53 -2.89 -29.18
CA ARG A 564 -8.53 -2.69 -30.64
C ARG A 564 -9.53 -3.59 -31.34
N ASN A 565 -9.52 -4.89 -31.03
CA ASN A 565 -10.44 -5.86 -31.63
C ASN A 565 -11.92 -5.53 -31.30
N ASN A 566 -12.22 -5.09 -30.08
CA ASN A 566 -13.57 -4.69 -29.69
C ASN A 566 -14.05 -3.42 -30.42
N ALA A 567 -13.16 -2.45 -30.66
CA ALA A 567 -13.50 -1.26 -31.44
C ALA A 567 -13.78 -1.58 -32.91
N GLU A 568 -12.98 -2.47 -33.51
CA GLU A 568 -13.18 -2.94 -34.88
C GLU A 568 -14.51 -3.70 -35.04
N ILE A 569 -14.85 -4.58 -34.09
CA ILE A 569 -16.12 -5.34 -34.11
C ILE A 569 -17.34 -4.41 -33.96
N ASN A 570 -17.21 -3.32 -33.19
CA ASN A 570 -18.30 -2.36 -32.98
C ASN A 570 -18.35 -1.24 -34.04
N GLY A 571 -17.51 -1.31 -35.09
CA GLY A 571 -17.48 -0.30 -36.16
C GLY A 571 -16.98 1.07 -35.71
N VAL A 572 -16.30 1.16 -34.55
CA VAL A 572 -15.70 2.39 -34.04
C VAL A 572 -14.28 2.49 -34.59
N ASN A 573 -14.09 3.37 -35.56
CA ASN A 573 -12.78 3.59 -36.17
C ASN A 573 -11.88 4.35 -35.16
N LEU A 574 -11.02 3.63 -34.43
CA LEU A 574 -9.98 4.23 -33.58
C LEU A 574 -8.84 4.78 -34.44
N GLY A 575 -9.15 5.75 -35.30
CA GLY A 575 -8.14 6.55 -35.98
C GLY A 575 -7.40 7.38 -34.94
N THR A 576 -6.16 6.98 -34.62
CA THR A 576 -5.15 7.80 -33.94
C THR A 576 -5.68 8.63 -32.77
N VAL A 577 -6.07 7.96 -31.69
CA VAL A 577 -6.00 8.59 -30.36
C VAL A 577 -4.51 8.67 -30.02
N GLN A 578 -3.86 9.76 -30.45
CA GLN A 578 -2.54 10.12 -29.92
C GLN A 578 -2.70 10.39 -28.42
N LYS A 579 -1.86 9.69 -27.65
CA LYS A 579 -1.78 9.71 -26.19
C LYS A 579 -1.53 11.10 -25.62
#